data_AF-A0A3P1WJK9-F1
#
_entry.id   AF-A0A3P1WJK9-F1
#
_cell.length_a   1.000
_cell.length_b   1.000
_cell.length_c   1.000
_cell.angle_alpha   90.00
_cell.angle_beta   90.00
_cell.angle_gamma   90.00
#
_symmetry.space_group_name_H-M   'P 1'
#
loop_
_entity.id
_entity.type
_entity.pdbx_description
1 polymer ?
#
loop_
_entity_poly.entity_id
_entity_poly.type
_entity_poly.pdbx_seq_one_letter_code
_entity_poly.pdbx_strand_id
1 'polypeptide(L)'
;MIDALGSTLLGAVAGGAVSWFLTLWQMRRERSERVKDAQLDLVRRIVRNKSGGAELASALNEVPVVFSGDDRALSLYLAVIPECGGKANTELVIDLLVHLASSVGLRVDQEHLVKGFQ
;
A
#
# COMPACT_ATOMS: atom_id res chain seq x y z
N MET A 1 52.72 16.80 -10.68
CA MET A 1 51.66 16.41 -11.65
C MET A 1 50.94 15.12 -11.25
N ILE A 2 51.61 14.15 -10.61
CA ILE A 2 51.03 12.87 -10.21
C ILE A 2 50.02 13.02 -9.04
N ASP A 3 50.29 13.94 -8.09
CA ASP A 3 49.41 14.14 -6.92
C ASP A 3 48.06 14.79 -7.27
N ALA A 4 48.01 15.58 -8.34
CA ALA A 4 46.79 16.24 -8.79
C ALA A 4 45.81 15.28 -9.48
N LEU A 5 46.32 14.20 -10.08
CA LEU A 5 45.51 13.15 -10.73
C LEU A 5 44.89 12.18 -9.71
N GLY A 6 45.60 11.87 -8.61
CA GLY A 6 45.09 10.99 -7.56
C GLY A 6 43.92 11.60 -6.79
N SER A 7 44.00 12.89 -6.46
CA SER A 7 42.94 13.61 -5.73
C SER A 7 41.69 13.84 -6.58
N THR A 8 41.84 14.09 -7.87
CA THR A 8 40.70 14.21 -8.80
C THR A 8 40.00 12.87 -9.03
N LEU A 9 40.74 11.76 -9.12
CA LEU A 9 40.13 10.43 -9.24
C LEU A 9 39.34 10.04 -7.97
N LEU A 10 39.92 10.29 -6.79
CA LEU A 10 39.25 10.04 -5.50
C LEU A 10 38.00 10.91 -5.33
N GLY A 11 38.06 12.19 -5.72
CA GLY A 11 36.91 13.08 -5.72
C GLY A 11 35.79 12.65 -6.67
N ALA A 12 36.14 12.15 -7.87
CA ALA A 12 35.18 11.67 -8.85
C ALA A 12 34.48 10.37 -8.40
N VAL A 13 35.21 9.44 -7.81
CA VAL A 13 34.65 8.19 -7.27
C VAL A 13 33.76 8.47 -6.06
N ALA A 14 34.19 9.35 -5.15
CA ALA A 14 33.38 9.76 -4.01
C ALA A 14 32.12 10.53 -4.44
N GLY A 15 32.24 11.45 -5.40
CA GLY A 15 31.11 12.19 -5.97
C GLY A 15 30.11 11.29 -6.69
N GLY A 16 30.59 10.29 -7.44
CA GLY A 16 29.76 9.29 -8.11
C GLY A 16 28.99 8.41 -7.12
N ALA A 17 29.65 7.95 -6.04
CA ALA A 17 29.02 7.12 -5.02
C ALA A 17 27.93 7.88 -4.23
N VAL A 18 28.19 9.13 -3.85
CA VAL A 18 27.20 9.98 -3.16
C VAL A 18 26.01 10.29 -4.08
N SER A 19 26.26 10.63 -5.35
CA SER A 19 25.21 10.87 -6.34
C SER A 19 24.34 9.62 -6.56
N TRP A 20 24.96 8.44 -6.66
CA TRP A 20 24.24 7.17 -6.79
C TRP A 20 23.39 6.85 -5.56
N PHE A 21 23.92 7.06 -4.36
CA PHE A 21 23.18 6.84 -3.11
C PHE A 21 21.98 7.78 -2.98
N LEU A 22 22.17 9.07 -3.26
CA LEU A 22 21.08 10.05 -3.27
C LEU A 22 20.01 9.70 -4.30
N THR A 23 20.42 9.31 -5.51
CA THR A 23 19.50 8.88 -6.58
C THR A 23 18.69 7.65 -6.15
N LEU A 24 19.32 6.64 -5.55
CA LEU A 24 18.63 5.46 -5.03
C LEU A 24 17.65 5.82 -3.91
N TRP A 25 18.04 6.72 -3.01
CA TRP A 25 17.20 7.16 -1.92
C TRP A 25 15.98 7.94 -2.42
N GLN A 26 16.18 8.83 -3.39
CA GLN A 26 15.11 9.56 -4.04
C GLN A 26 14.17 8.63 -4.82
N MET A 27 14.70 7.69 -5.60
CA MET A 27 13.90 6.68 -6.31
C MET A 27 13.09 5.81 -5.34
N ARG A 28 13.66 5.44 -4.19
CA ARG A 28 12.93 4.71 -3.14
C ARG A 28 11.80 5.55 -2.55
N ARG A 29 12.05 6.83 -2.31
CA ARG A 29 11.03 7.75 -1.79
C ARG A 29 9.88 7.94 -2.77
N GLU A 30 10.19 8.22 -4.04
CA GLU A 30 9.17 8.37 -5.09
C GLU A 30 8.35 7.10 -5.29
N ARG A 31 8.97 5.91 -5.23
CA ARG A 31 8.24 4.65 -5.24
C ARG A 31 7.34 4.50 -4.03
N SER A 32 7.81 4.86 -2.84
CA SER A 32 7.01 4.79 -1.62
C SER A 32 5.81 5.73 -1.65
N GLU A 33 5.98 6.95 -2.16
CA GLU A 33 4.88 7.91 -2.34
C GLU A 33 3.85 7.39 -3.35
N ARG A 34 4.27 6.87 -4.51
CA ARG A 34 3.36 6.27 -5.49
C ARG A 34 2.59 5.06 -4.94
N VAL A 35 3.24 4.23 -4.12
CA VAL A 35 2.58 3.08 -3.46
C VAL A 35 1.52 3.57 -2.48
N LYS A 36 1.83 4.58 -1.66
CA LYS A 36 0.85 5.17 -0.73
C LYS A 36 -0.33 5.82 -1.45
N ASP A 37 -0.08 6.50 -2.56
CA ASP A 37 -1.14 7.09 -3.38
C ASP A 37 -2.05 6.00 -3.97
N ALA A 38 -1.47 4.92 -4.48
CA ALA A 38 -2.23 3.77 -4.99
C ALA A 38 -3.06 3.08 -3.88
N GLN A 39 -2.48 2.90 -2.70
CA GLN A 39 -3.17 2.35 -1.53
C GLN A 39 -4.35 3.22 -1.10
N LEU A 40 -4.14 4.54 -1.04
CA LEU A 40 -5.16 5.51 -0.65
C LEU A 40 -6.27 5.60 -1.69
N ASP A 41 -5.95 5.56 -2.98
CA ASP A 41 -6.94 5.54 -4.05
C ASP A 41 -7.78 4.25 -4.02
N LEU A 42 -7.14 3.10 -3.77
CA LEU A 42 -7.86 1.83 -3.62
C LEU A 42 -8.82 1.86 -2.42
N VAL A 43 -8.37 2.33 -1.25
CA VAL A 43 -9.24 2.46 -0.07
C VAL A 43 -10.42 3.39 -0.35
N ARG A 44 -10.19 4.52 -1.02
CA ARG A 44 -11.27 5.43 -1.43
C ARG A 44 -12.28 4.74 -2.36
N ARG A 45 -11.81 3.97 -3.34
CA ARG A 45 -12.68 3.19 -4.24
C ARG A 45 -13.54 2.19 -3.46
N ILE A 46 -12.95 1.48 -2.50
CA ILE A 46 -13.68 0.52 -1.66
C ILE A 46 -14.74 1.22 -0.80
N VAL A 47 -14.39 2.32 -0.11
CA VAL A 47 -15.32 3.07 0.72
C VAL A 47 -16.43 3.73 -0.10
N ARG A 48 -16.13 4.19 -1.32
CA ARG A 48 -17.11 4.76 -2.25
C ARG A 48 -18.11 3.71 -2.70
N ASN A 49 -17.62 2.50 -3.02
CA ASN A 49 -18.41 1.42 -3.59
C ASN A 49 -18.92 0.43 -2.51
N LYS A 50 -18.96 0.85 -1.25
CA LYS A 50 -19.32 0.01 -0.08
C LYS A 50 -20.72 -0.60 -0.13
N SER A 51 -21.64 -0.07 -0.95
CA SER A 51 -23.02 -0.54 -1.11
C SER A 51 -23.15 -1.92 -1.77
N GLY A 52 -22.04 -2.62 -2.01
CA GLY A 52 -22.01 -3.95 -2.61
C GLY A 52 -22.01 -3.95 -4.14
N GLY A 53 -21.81 -5.13 -4.72
CA GLY A 53 -21.84 -5.36 -6.17
C GLY A 53 -20.48 -5.68 -6.79
N ALA A 54 -20.45 -5.70 -8.13
CA ALA A 54 -19.27 -6.09 -8.91
C ALA A 54 -18.09 -5.14 -8.71
N GLU A 55 -18.34 -3.84 -8.54
CA GLU A 55 -17.27 -2.85 -8.34
C GLU A 55 -16.56 -3.00 -7.00
N LEU A 56 -17.29 -3.38 -5.94
CA LEU A 56 -16.69 -3.66 -4.64
C LEU A 56 -15.81 -4.92 -4.70
N ALA A 57 -16.32 -5.99 -5.32
CA ALA A 57 -15.55 -7.22 -5.50
C ALA A 57 -14.28 -6.98 -6.33
N SER A 58 -14.39 -6.18 -7.40
CA SER A 58 -13.23 -5.79 -8.21
C SER A 58 -12.19 -5.03 -7.39
N ALA A 59 -12.62 -4.06 -6.57
CA ALA A 59 -11.70 -3.30 -5.72
C ALA A 59 -11.05 -4.19 -4.65
N LEU A 60 -11.80 -5.11 -4.03
CA LEU A 60 -11.23 -6.05 -3.06
C LEU A 60 -10.19 -6.98 -3.70
N ASN A 61 -10.35 -7.36 -4.97
CA ASN A 61 -9.38 -8.19 -5.69
C ASN A 61 -8.05 -7.46 -6.00
N GLU A 62 -8.02 -6.12 -5.92
CA GLU A 62 -6.78 -5.35 -6.05
C GLU A 62 -5.97 -5.32 -4.75
N VAL A 63 -6.56 -5.67 -3.60
CA VAL A 63 -5.93 -5.61 -2.27
C VAL A 63 -4.62 -6.41 -2.22
N PRO A 64 -4.53 -7.68 -2.69
CA PRO A 64 -3.28 -8.43 -2.62
C PRO A 64 -2.13 -7.82 -3.40
N VAL A 65 -2.42 -7.07 -4.47
CA VAL A 65 -1.41 -6.43 -5.31
C VAL A 65 -0.95 -5.13 -4.67
N VAL A 66 -1.89 -4.27 -4.28
CA VAL A 66 -1.63 -2.91 -3.77
C VAL A 66 -1.11 -2.92 -2.33
N PHE A 67 -1.48 -3.93 -1.54
CA PHE A 67 -1.03 -4.14 -0.15
C PHE A 67 -0.11 -5.37 -0.01
N SER A 68 0.60 -5.75 -1.08
CA SER A 68 1.52 -6.90 -1.09
C SER A 68 2.64 -6.85 -0.03
N GLY A 69 2.99 -5.65 0.47
CA GLY A 69 3.96 -5.47 1.55
C GLY A 69 3.37 -5.38 2.96
N ASP A 70 2.07 -5.56 3.12
CA ASP A 70 1.35 -5.52 4.40
C ASP A 70 0.80 -6.92 4.73
N ASP A 71 1.58 -7.70 5.47
CA ASP A 71 1.26 -9.08 5.85
C ASP A 71 -0.09 -9.17 6.60
N ARG A 72 -0.44 -8.13 7.36
CA ARG A 72 -1.71 -8.09 8.11
C ARG A 72 -2.89 -7.86 7.18
N ALA A 73 -2.75 -6.98 6.20
CA ALA A 73 -3.77 -6.79 5.17
C ALA A 73 -4.03 -8.08 4.38
N LEU A 74 -2.98 -8.81 4.02
CA LEU A 74 -3.09 -10.10 3.33
C LEU A 74 -3.75 -11.17 4.22
N SER A 75 -3.40 -11.24 5.51
CA SER A 75 -4.04 -12.22 6.41
C SER A 75 -5.53 -11.96 6.57
N LEU A 76 -5.93 -10.68 6.70
CA LEU A 76 -7.32 -10.28 6.79
C LEU A 76 -8.07 -10.53 5.48
N TYR A 77 -7.44 -10.25 4.34
CA TYR A 77 -8.02 -10.53 3.02
C TYR A 77 -8.29 -12.04 2.84
N LEU A 78 -7.35 -12.90 3.21
CA LEU A 78 -7.54 -14.34 3.15
C LEU A 78 -8.66 -14.82 4.09
N ALA A 79 -8.80 -14.20 5.27
CA ALA A 79 -9.86 -14.52 6.21
C ALA A 79 -11.25 -14.09 5.72
N VAL A 80 -11.32 -13.08 4.85
CA VAL A 80 -12.57 -12.62 4.21
C VAL A 80 -13.07 -13.59 3.14
N ILE A 81 -12.16 -14.30 2.46
CA ILE A 81 -12.53 -15.27 1.43
C ILE A 81 -13.19 -16.48 2.13
N PRO A 82 -14.48 -16.75 1.89
CA PRO A 82 -15.12 -17.89 2.53
C PRO A 82 -14.49 -19.20 2.03
N GLU A 83 -14.12 -20.08 2.97
CA GLU A 83 -13.84 -21.48 2.64
C GLU A 83 -15.13 -22.08 2.02
N CYS A 84 -15.03 -22.51 0.76
CA CYS A 84 -16.07 -23.13 -0.08
C CYS A 84 -17.52 -23.07 0.44
N GLY A 85 -18.31 -22.13 -0.10
CA GLY A 85 -19.79 -22.12 0.03
C GLY A 85 -20.34 -21.38 1.24
N GLY A 86 -19.49 -20.85 2.13
CA GLY A 86 -19.89 -19.98 3.23
C GLY A 86 -20.25 -18.56 2.79
N LYS A 87 -21.11 -17.88 3.57
CA LYS A 87 -21.27 -16.42 3.47
C LYS A 87 -19.98 -15.76 4.00
N ALA A 88 -19.50 -14.72 3.31
CA ALA A 88 -18.40 -13.91 3.82
C ALA A 88 -18.79 -13.32 5.19
N ASN A 89 -17.88 -13.41 6.16
CA ASN A 89 -18.10 -12.83 7.47
C ASN A 89 -17.95 -11.30 7.37
N THR A 90 -19.06 -10.58 7.52
CA THR A 90 -19.11 -9.12 7.44
C THR A 90 -18.16 -8.45 8.45
N GLU A 91 -17.94 -9.03 9.64
CA GLU A 91 -16.98 -8.51 10.62
C GLU A 91 -15.55 -8.56 10.08
N LEU A 92 -15.15 -9.67 9.43
CA LEU A 92 -13.82 -9.80 8.83
C LEU A 92 -13.62 -8.82 7.67
N VAL A 93 -14.68 -8.56 6.90
CA VAL A 93 -14.67 -7.54 5.85
C VAL A 93 -14.43 -6.17 6.47
N ILE A 94 -15.15 -5.84 7.54
CA ILE A 94 -14.99 -4.55 8.23
C ILE A 94 -13.59 -4.41 8.82
N ASP A 95 -13.05 -5.46 9.47
CA ASP A 95 -11.71 -5.46 10.04
C ASP A 95 -10.63 -5.25 8.97
N LEU A 96 -10.79 -5.89 7.81
CA LEU A 96 -9.94 -5.63 6.64
C LEU A 96 -10.01 -4.15 6.25
N LEU A 97 -11.20 -3.58 6.11
CA LEU A 97 -11.37 -2.19 5.67
C LEU A 97 -10.82 -1.18 6.68
N VAL A 98 -11.01 -1.41 7.98
CA VAL A 98 -10.46 -0.57 9.05
C VAL A 98 -8.93 -0.60 9.00
N HIS A 99 -8.34 -1.78 8.83
CA HIS A 99 -6.89 -1.94 8.72
C HIS A 99 -6.34 -1.23 7.47
N LEU A 100 -6.94 -1.45 6.30
CA LEU A 100 -6.53 -0.82 5.04
C LEU A 100 -6.66 0.71 5.11
N ALA A 101 -7.72 1.24 5.73
CA ALA A 101 -7.88 2.67 5.90
C ALA A 101 -6.84 3.26 6.88
N SER A 102 -6.57 2.55 7.97
CA SER A 102 -5.59 2.98 8.97
C SER A 102 -4.17 3.00 8.40
N SER A 103 -3.80 2.03 7.55
CA SER A 103 -2.47 1.95 6.94
C SER A 103 -2.18 3.10 5.96
N VAL A 104 -3.21 3.75 5.42
CA VAL A 104 -3.11 4.95 4.58
C VAL A 104 -3.41 6.25 5.35
N GLY A 105 -3.58 6.19 6.67
CA GLY A 105 -3.83 7.35 7.52
C GLY A 105 -5.27 7.88 7.50
N LEU A 106 -6.21 7.12 6.96
CA LEU A 106 -7.64 7.42 7.03
C LEU A 106 -8.22 6.84 8.32
N ARG A 107 -8.88 7.69 9.12
CA ARG A 107 -9.66 7.23 10.26
C ARG A 107 -11.06 6.92 9.79
N VAL A 108 -11.44 5.65 9.83
CA VAL A 108 -12.78 5.19 9.47
C VAL A 108 -13.38 4.56 10.71
N ASP A 109 -14.49 5.12 11.18
CA ASP A 109 -15.23 4.56 12.30
C ASP A 109 -15.93 3.28 11.86
N GLN A 110 -15.73 2.21 12.63
CA GLN A 110 -16.30 0.89 12.39
C GLN A 110 -17.83 0.95 12.25
N GLU A 111 -18.50 1.79 13.06
CA GLU A 111 -19.95 2.04 12.98
C GLU A 111 -20.41 2.61 11.63
N HIS A 112 -19.61 3.45 10.98
CA HIS A 112 -19.93 4.01 9.67
C HIS A 112 -19.81 3.00 8.54
N LEU A 113 -18.90 2.02 8.68
CA LEU A 113 -18.76 0.93 7.73
C LEU A 113 -19.91 -0.07 7.87
N VAL A 114 -20.27 -0.45 9.11
CA VAL A 114 -21.38 -1.39 9.39
C VAL A 114 -22.68 -0.92 8.76
N LYS A 115 -23.02 0.37 8.88
CA LYS A 115 -24.24 0.96 8.26
C LYS A 115 -24.27 0.90 6.74
N GLY A 116 -23.11 0.77 6.09
CA GLY A 116 -23.02 0.67 4.63
C GLY A 116 -23.16 -0.74 4.08
N PHE A 117 -23.08 -1.76 4.94
CA PHE A 117 -23.19 -3.18 4.59
C PHE A 117 -24.51 -3.83 5.04
N GLN A 118 -25.38 -3.09 5.72
CA GLN A 118 -26.78 -3.48 6.03
C GLN A 118 -27.72 -3.03 4.92
#